data_AF-A0A662X6N0-F1
#
_entry.id   AF-A0A662X6N0-F1
#
_cell.length_a   1.000
_cell.length_b   1.000
_cell.length_c   1.000
_cell.angle_alpha   90.00
_cell.angle_beta   90.00
_cell.angle_gamma   90.00
#
_symmetry.space_group_name_H-M   'P 1'
#
loop_
_entity.id
_entity.type
_entity.pdbx_description
1 polymer ?
#
loop_
_entity_poly.entity_id
_entity_poly.type
_entity_poly.pdbx_seq_one_letter_code
_entity_poly.pdbx_strand_id
1 'polypeptide(L)'
;KQVDPTFEFGAKFEEDVVAQFRNLRYPFSITKTSLSSVGTPHTWPTILLSISWLIELLSYDEVIQRASILDEDDGENGDKPFFKYLESSYRVFLAGEDEQFALLEQQEKEKHGKQRHFALVPAVFDWTDELEKQQEALKKRIEQAKVEKKYLAICTRLKLLPTMARNARGVDYDIVLDAHTGGVEAAEQLSAYLKQHIRPSAKRFKEERVRRGNTALDEALQLQEHVQRNSEILSLETQEERNWGGQVKKLDDALRREREVREEAIAQKQAATEDVELKIESIRNERDSAAEELQTQKHLAEVKKASAVMIETYRSLLDKNRHEVANVLMTCTTHKAMIDRAITSLENEIDSLEL
;
A
#
# COMPACT_ATOMS: atom_id res chain seq x y z
N LYS A 1 -20.97 -3.00 -21.04
CA LYS A 1 -21.77 -3.14 -19.80
C LYS A 1 -21.39 -4.37 -19.00
N GLN A 2 -21.49 -5.60 -19.50
CA GLN A 2 -20.95 -6.76 -18.76
C GLN A 2 -19.41 -6.76 -18.74
N VAL A 3 -18.77 -6.42 -19.86
CA VAL A 3 -17.30 -6.27 -19.94
C VAL A 3 -16.77 -5.03 -19.19
N ASP A 4 -17.58 -3.98 -19.13
CA ASP A 4 -17.22 -2.72 -18.48
C ASP A 4 -18.51 -2.11 -17.90
N PRO A 5 -18.69 -2.18 -16.57
CA PRO A 5 -19.84 -1.63 -15.87
C PRO A 5 -19.89 -0.09 -15.89
N THR A 6 -18.74 0.57 -16.01
CA THR A 6 -18.57 2.03 -16.05
C THR A 6 -18.77 2.63 -17.44
N PHE A 7 -18.87 1.80 -18.48
CA PHE A 7 -19.05 2.26 -19.85
C PHE A 7 -20.48 2.78 -20.13
N GLU A 8 -20.57 4.04 -20.56
CA GLU A 8 -21.79 4.68 -21.03
C GLU A 8 -21.71 5.00 -22.53
N PHE A 9 -22.81 4.76 -23.26
CA PHE A 9 -22.90 5.11 -24.67
C PHE A 9 -23.15 6.62 -24.82
N GLY A 10 -22.37 7.27 -25.68
CA GLY A 10 -22.57 8.65 -26.07
C GLY A 10 -23.65 8.82 -27.15
N ALA A 11 -23.80 10.05 -27.63
CA ALA A 11 -24.79 10.40 -28.65
C ALA A 11 -24.55 9.75 -30.03
N LYS A 12 -23.34 9.21 -30.27
CA LYS A 12 -22.95 8.58 -31.53
C LYS A 12 -22.57 7.12 -31.31
N PHE A 13 -23.60 6.32 -31.07
CA PHE A 13 -23.49 4.90 -30.78
C PHE A 13 -22.55 4.13 -31.72
N GLU A 14 -22.59 4.38 -33.04
CA GLU A 14 -21.76 3.63 -33.98
C GLU A 14 -20.26 3.94 -33.85
N GLU A 15 -19.89 5.15 -33.44
CA GLU A 15 -18.49 5.52 -33.19
C GLU A 15 -17.99 4.84 -31.91
N ASP A 16 -18.82 4.80 -30.87
CA ASP A 16 -18.52 4.17 -29.59
C ASP A 16 -18.35 2.66 -29.71
N VAL A 17 -19.20 2.00 -30.50
CA VAL A 17 -19.10 0.55 -30.75
C VAL A 17 -17.80 0.21 -31.49
N VAL A 18 -17.44 0.96 -32.54
CA VAL A 18 -16.18 0.73 -33.26
C VAL A 18 -14.97 0.95 -32.34
N ALA A 19 -15.00 1.99 -31.51
CA ALA A 19 -13.95 2.26 -30.53
C ALA A 19 -13.83 1.13 -29.50
N GLN A 20 -14.95 0.60 -29.01
CA GLN A 20 -14.94 -0.45 -28.01
C GLN A 20 -14.40 -1.78 -28.56
N PHE A 21 -14.81 -2.19 -29.76
CA PHE A 21 -14.23 -3.38 -30.39
C PHE A 21 -12.72 -3.23 -30.63
N ARG A 22 -12.24 -2.01 -30.92
CA ARG A 22 -10.80 -1.74 -31.01
C ARG A 22 -10.10 -1.84 -29.64
N ASN A 23 -10.71 -1.30 -28.59
CA ASN A 23 -10.17 -1.35 -27.22
C ASN A 23 -10.09 -2.78 -26.68
N LEU A 24 -11.11 -3.60 -26.99
CA LEU A 24 -11.15 -5.03 -26.70
C LEU A 24 -10.21 -5.85 -27.60
N ARG A 25 -9.49 -5.20 -28.52
CA ARG A 25 -8.56 -5.82 -29.47
C ARG A 25 -9.21 -6.88 -30.36
N TYR A 26 -10.44 -6.60 -30.81
CA TYR A 26 -11.09 -7.43 -31.80
C TYR A 26 -10.24 -7.47 -33.08
N PRO A 27 -9.89 -8.66 -33.60
CA PRO A 27 -8.89 -8.81 -34.66
C PRO A 27 -9.34 -8.30 -36.04
N PHE A 28 -10.64 -8.09 -36.27
CA PHE A 28 -11.18 -7.67 -37.56
C PHE A 28 -11.75 -6.25 -37.50
N SER A 29 -11.54 -5.46 -38.55
CA SER A 29 -12.02 -4.07 -38.58
C SER A 29 -13.55 -4.00 -38.78
N ILE A 30 -14.26 -3.39 -37.82
CA ILE A 30 -15.67 -3.01 -37.96
C ILE A 30 -15.72 -1.54 -38.35
N THR A 31 -16.43 -1.22 -39.43
CA THR A 31 -16.58 0.17 -39.91
C THR A 31 -17.92 0.77 -39.49
N LYS A 32 -17.99 2.10 -39.37
CA LYS A 32 -19.23 2.83 -39.06
C LYS A 32 -20.35 2.49 -40.04
N THR A 33 -20.03 2.36 -41.32
CA THR A 33 -20.98 2.00 -42.39
C THR A 33 -21.53 0.59 -42.22
N SER A 34 -20.74 -0.34 -41.67
CA SER A 34 -21.20 -1.69 -41.35
C SER A 34 -22.23 -1.68 -40.21
N LEU A 35 -22.11 -0.74 -39.26
CA LEU A 35 -23.04 -0.60 -38.13
C LEU A 35 -24.32 0.14 -38.51
N SER A 36 -24.25 1.11 -39.43
CA SER A 36 -25.46 1.77 -39.96
C SER A 36 -26.30 0.87 -40.88
N SER A 37 -25.69 -0.19 -41.44
CA SER A 37 -26.29 -1.10 -42.43
C SER A 37 -26.32 -2.56 -41.97
N VAL A 38 -26.56 -2.77 -40.68
CA VAL A 38 -26.52 -4.09 -40.00
C VAL A 38 -27.41 -5.15 -40.64
N GLY A 39 -28.51 -4.78 -41.31
CA GLY A 39 -29.46 -5.72 -41.93
C GLY A 39 -29.13 -6.18 -43.35
N THR A 40 -28.00 -5.75 -43.93
CA THR A 40 -27.66 -6.12 -45.32
C THR A 40 -27.06 -7.54 -45.40
N PRO A 41 -27.36 -8.33 -46.46
CA PRO A 41 -26.92 -9.72 -46.60
C PRO A 41 -25.41 -9.94 -46.46
N HIS A 42 -24.60 -8.94 -46.83
CA HIS A 42 -23.14 -9.01 -46.78
C HIS A 42 -22.53 -8.50 -45.47
N THR A 43 -23.28 -7.75 -44.66
CA THR A 43 -22.78 -7.12 -43.43
C THR A 43 -23.21 -7.88 -42.18
N TRP A 44 -24.42 -8.43 -42.21
CA TRP A 44 -24.99 -9.18 -41.09
C TRP A 44 -24.11 -10.35 -40.63
N PRO A 45 -23.53 -11.19 -41.51
CA PRO A 45 -22.63 -12.27 -41.07
C PRO A 45 -21.41 -11.75 -40.31
N THR A 46 -20.76 -10.69 -40.79
CA THR A 46 -19.57 -10.10 -40.16
C THR A 46 -19.89 -9.53 -38.77
N ILE A 47 -21.03 -8.87 -38.63
CA ILE A 47 -21.47 -8.33 -37.33
C ILE A 47 -21.86 -9.47 -36.38
N LEU A 48 -22.55 -10.50 -36.88
CA LEU A 48 -22.90 -11.68 -36.08
C LEU A 48 -21.66 -12.40 -35.54
N LEU A 49 -20.61 -12.56 -36.36
CA LEU A 49 -19.33 -13.11 -35.91
C LEU A 49 -18.69 -12.24 -34.81
N SER A 50 -18.75 -10.91 -34.94
CA SER A 50 -18.20 -10.02 -33.90
C SER A 50 -18.96 -10.11 -32.57
N ILE A 51 -20.28 -10.33 -32.63
CA ILE A 51 -21.10 -10.55 -31.43
C ILE A 51 -20.81 -11.94 -30.82
N SER A 52 -20.67 -12.97 -31.65
CA SER A 52 -20.28 -14.32 -31.20
C SER A 52 -18.93 -14.30 -30.48
N TRP A 53 -17.96 -13.57 -31.05
CA TRP A 53 -16.65 -13.37 -30.41
C TRP A 53 -16.77 -12.65 -29.06
N LEU A 54 -17.63 -11.63 -28.96
CA LEU A 54 -17.85 -10.92 -27.70
C LEU A 54 -18.49 -11.83 -26.64
N ILE A 55 -19.39 -12.73 -27.04
CA ILE A 55 -20.00 -13.74 -26.16
C ILE A 55 -18.95 -14.75 -25.69
N GLU A 56 -18.08 -15.21 -26.59
CA GLU A 56 -16.96 -16.09 -26.22
C GLU A 56 -16.01 -15.39 -25.25
N LEU A 57 -15.67 -14.13 -25.49
CA LEU A 57 -14.82 -13.36 -24.57
C LEU A 57 -15.42 -13.27 -23.16
N LEU A 58 -16.74 -13.03 -23.08
CA LEU A 58 -17.46 -12.99 -21.80
C LEU A 58 -17.49 -14.36 -21.11
N SER A 59 -17.68 -15.45 -21.87
CA SER A 59 -17.67 -16.79 -21.28
C SER A 59 -16.28 -17.19 -20.78
N TYR A 60 -15.21 -16.79 -21.49
CA TYR A 60 -13.84 -16.96 -21.01
C TYR A 60 -13.58 -16.17 -19.72
N ASP A 61 -14.01 -14.91 -19.65
CA ASP A 61 -13.86 -14.08 -18.45
C ASP A 61 -14.56 -14.71 -17.24
N GLU A 62 -15.80 -15.22 -17.41
CA GLU A 62 -16.51 -15.94 -16.35
C GLU A 62 -15.76 -17.20 -15.88
N VAL A 63 -15.16 -17.96 -16.80
CA VAL A 63 -14.38 -19.16 -16.47
C VAL A 63 -13.09 -18.80 -15.73
N ILE A 64 -12.40 -17.74 -16.17
CA ILE A 64 -11.17 -17.25 -15.52
C ILE A 64 -11.47 -16.74 -14.12
N GLN A 65 -12.55 -15.96 -13.93
CA GLN A 65 -12.95 -15.49 -12.61
C GLN A 65 -13.27 -16.64 -11.65
N ARG A 66 -13.94 -17.70 -12.14
CA ARG A 66 -14.18 -18.91 -11.33
C ARG A 66 -12.91 -19.68 -11.01
N ALA A 67 -11.97 -19.77 -11.95
CA ALA A 67 -10.68 -20.41 -11.73
C ALA A 67 -9.79 -19.63 -10.75
N SER A 68 -9.78 -18.30 -10.83
CA SER A 68 -9.03 -17.42 -9.93
C SER A 68 -9.46 -17.54 -8.46
N ILE A 69 -10.73 -17.92 -8.21
CA ILE A 69 -11.26 -18.18 -6.85
C ILE A 69 -10.77 -19.54 -6.32
N LEU A 70 -10.47 -20.49 -7.21
CA LEU A 70 -10.02 -21.84 -6.84
C LEU A 70 -8.50 -21.92 -6.60
N ASP A 71 -7.70 -21.00 -7.17
CA ASP A 71 -6.25 -20.88 -6.96
C ASP A 71 -5.87 -20.09 -5.67
N GLU A 72 -6.84 -19.82 -4.78
CA GLU A 72 -6.58 -19.18 -3.48
C GLU A 72 -5.77 -20.06 -2.50
N ASP A 73 -5.61 -21.37 -2.76
CA ASP A 73 -4.92 -22.34 -1.88
C ASP A 73 -3.42 -22.54 -2.20
N ASP A 74 -2.85 -21.77 -3.13
CA ASP A 74 -1.41 -21.86 -3.41
C ASP A 74 -0.60 -21.20 -2.28
N GLY A 75 -0.31 -22.02 -1.26
CA GLY A 75 0.39 -21.69 -0.01
C GLY A 75 1.88 -21.36 -0.16
N GLU A 76 2.33 -21.03 -1.37
CA GLU A 76 3.72 -20.69 -1.66
C GLU A 76 3.98 -19.16 -1.60
N ASN A 77 2.95 -18.32 -1.74
CA ASN A 77 3.08 -16.86 -1.63
C ASN A 77 2.59 -16.35 -0.27
N GLY A 78 3.52 -16.16 0.67
CA GLY A 78 3.28 -15.51 1.96
C GLY A 78 2.73 -14.07 1.84
N ASP A 79 2.76 -13.50 0.64
CA ASP A 79 2.27 -12.16 0.34
C ASP A 79 0.73 -12.11 0.20
N LYS A 80 0.05 -13.20 -0.17
CA LYS A 80 -1.43 -13.21 -0.34
C LYS A 80 -2.17 -12.82 0.95
N PRO A 81 -1.88 -13.43 2.12
CA PRO A 81 -2.46 -13.01 3.40
C PRO A 81 -2.15 -11.56 3.75
N PHE A 82 -0.93 -11.10 3.44
CA PHE A 82 -0.51 -9.72 3.67
C PHE A 82 -1.32 -8.73 2.82
N PHE A 83 -1.48 -9.00 1.51
CA PHE A 83 -2.27 -8.15 0.63
C PHE A 83 -3.76 -8.15 1.00
N LYS A 84 -4.32 -9.27 1.47
CA LYS A 84 -5.70 -9.34 1.97
C LYS A 84 -5.92 -8.51 3.23
N TYR A 85 -4.96 -8.53 4.15
CA TYR A 85 -4.95 -7.64 5.31
C TYR A 85 -4.80 -6.17 4.88
N LEU A 86 -3.90 -5.89 3.94
CA LEU A 86 -3.68 -4.54 3.42
C LEU A 86 -4.94 -3.98 2.76
N GLU A 87 -5.63 -4.75 1.93
CA GLU A 87 -6.90 -4.36 1.32
C GLU A 87 -7.96 -4.03 2.37
N SER A 88 -8.13 -4.93 3.35
CA SER A 88 -9.14 -4.78 4.41
C SER A 88 -8.86 -3.56 5.28
N SER A 89 -7.60 -3.38 5.69
CA SER A 89 -7.17 -2.25 6.51
C SER A 89 -7.22 -0.92 5.74
N TYR A 90 -6.86 -0.92 4.46
CA TYR A 90 -6.95 0.25 3.60
C TYR A 90 -8.40 0.69 3.35
N ARG A 91 -9.32 -0.27 3.19
CA ARG A 91 -10.76 0.05 3.06
C ARG A 91 -11.31 0.74 4.31
N VAL A 92 -10.95 0.24 5.49
CA VAL A 92 -11.37 0.81 6.78
C VAL A 92 -10.74 2.18 7.01
N PHE A 93 -9.48 2.35 6.62
CA PHE A 93 -8.79 3.65 6.63
C PHE A 93 -9.50 4.68 5.74
N LEU A 94 -9.86 4.31 4.51
CA LEU A 94 -10.60 5.20 3.61
C LEU A 94 -12.02 5.54 4.11
N ALA A 95 -12.62 4.68 4.94
CA ALA A 95 -13.91 4.94 5.58
C ALA A 95 -13.80 5.85 6.83
N GLY A 96 -12.59 6.10 7.34
CA GLY A 96 -12.35 6.89 8.55
C GLY A 96 -12.77 6.18 9.84
N GLU A 97 -12.89 4.85 9.82
CA GLU A 97 -13.33 4.04 10.94
C GLU A 97 -12.14 3.51 11.77
N ASP A 98 -11.43 4.41 12.45
CA ASP A 98 -10.17 4.13 13.16
C ASP A 98 -10.28 3.02 14.22
N GLU A 99 -11.44 2.88 14.88
CA GLU A 99 -11.69 1.82 15.87
C GLU A 99 -11.67 0.42 15.24
N GLN A 100 -12.20 0.27 14.03
CA GLN A 100 -12.21 -1.01 13.33
C GLN A 100 -10.82 -1.39 12.83
N PHE A 101 -9.99 -0.39 12.47
CA PHE A 101 -8.60 -0.60 12.11
C PHE A 101 -7.80 -1.17 13.29
N ALA A 102 -7.97 -0.59 14.49
CA ALA A 102 -7.29 -1.07 15.70
C ALA A 102 -7.67 -2.52 16.04
N LEU A 103 -8.94 -2.90 15.86
CA LEU A 103 -9.42 -4.26 16.09
C LEU A 103 -8.82 -5.26 15.08
N LEU A 104 -8.76 -4.89 13.79
CA LEU A 104 -8.15 -5.71 12.74
C LEU A 104 -6.64 -5.91 12.98
N GLU A 105 -5.93 -4.87 13.41
CA GLU A 105 -4.51 -4.96 13.73
C GLU A 105 -4.25 -5.90 14.93
N GLN A 106 -5.08 -5.83 15.96
CA GLN A 106 -4.97 -6.73 17.12
C GLN A 106 -5.22 -8.19 16.72
N GLN A 107 -6.25 -8.43 15.90
CA GLN A 107 -6.61 -9.77 15.45
C GLN A 107 -5.49 -10.41 14.62
N GLU A 108 -4.85 -9.65 13.72
CA GLU A 108 -3.74 -10.15 12.92
C GLU A 108 -2.48 -10.39 13.76
N LYS A 109 -2.19 -9.53 14.74
CA LYS A 109 -1.09 -9.76 15.71
C LYS A 109 -1.31 -11.06 16.49
N GLU A 110 -2.52 -11.35 16.93
CA GLU A 110 -2.85 -12.60 17.63
C GLU A 110 -2.72 -13.84 16.74
N LYS A 111 -3.18 -13.77 15.47
CA LYS A 111 -3.01 -14.87 14.51
C LYS A 111 -1.53 -15.16 14.23
N HIS A 112 -0.73 -14.13 13.96
CA HIS A 112 0.70 -14.28 13.74
C HIS A 112 1.42 -14.79 14.99
N GLY A 113 1.01 -14.35 16.18
CA GLY A 113 1.50 -14.87 17.46
C GLY A 113 1.23 -16.38 17.62
N LYS A 114 -0.01 -16.82 17.33
CA LYS A 114 -0.39 -18.25 17.37
C LYS A 114 0.33 -19.08 16.31
N GLN A 115 0.49 -18.56 15.10
CA GLN A 115 1.22 -19.24 14.02
C GLN A 115 2.71 -19.43 14.37
N ARG A 116 3.36 -18.37 14.90
CA ARG A 116 4.74 -18.45 15.38
C ARG A 116 4.87 -19.42 16.56
N HIS A 117 3.91 -19.42 17.48
CA HIS A 117 3.89 -20.37 18.59
C HIS A 117 3.74 -21.82 18.10
N PHE A 118 2.89 -22.06 17.10
CA PHE A 118 2.67 -23.40 16.53
C PHE A 118 3.89 -23.93 15.77
N ALA A 119 4.64 -23.07 15.05
CA ALA A 119 5.79 -23.51 14.26
C ALA A 119 7.10 -23.54 15.05
N LEU A 120 7.35 -22.52 15.89
CA LEU A 120 8.65 -22.34 16.55
C LEU A 120 8.78 -23.21 17.81
N VAL A 121 7.69 -23.41 18.56
CA VAL A 121 7.74 -24.14 19.84
C VAL A 121 8.03 -25.62 19.65
N PRO A 122 7.42 -26.35 18.70
CA PRO A 122 7.77 -27.75 18.46
C PRO A 122 9.20 -27.91 17.95
N ALA A 123 9.66 -27.03 17.04
CA ALA A 123 11.03 -27.06 16.57
C ALA A 123 12.03 -26.83 17.70
N VAL A 124 11.81 -25.84 18.57
CA VAL A 124 12.67 -25.62 19.74
C VAL A 124 12.61 -26.81 20.69
N PHE A 125 11.43 -27.41 20.89
CA PHE A 125 11.26 -28.58 21.75
C PHE A 125 12.02 -29.81 21.24
N ASP A 126 11.91 -30.13 19.95
CA ASP A 126 12.63 -31.24 19.32
C ASP A 126 14.15 -31.05 19.39
N TRP A 127 14.62 -29.82 19.19
CA TRP A 127 16.04 -29.49 19.32
C TRP A 127 16.52 -29.62 20.77
N THR A 128 15.70 -29.24 21.76
CA THR A 128 16.05 -29.45 23.17
C THR A 128 16.09 -30.91 23.56
N ASP A 129 15.14 -31.75 23.09
CA ASP A 129 15.11 -33.18 23.37
C ASP A 129 16.31 -33.92 22.73
N GLU A 130 16.66 -33.55 21.50
CA GLU A 130 17.85 -34.09 20.82
C GLU A 130 19.14 -33.69 21.56
N LEU A 131 19.24 -32.44 22.03
CA LEU A 131 20.40 -31.99 22.79
C LEU A 131 20.53 -32.74 24.13
N GLU A 132 19.42 -33.00 24.82
CA GLU A 132 19.38 -33.78 26.06
C GLU A 132 19.81 -35.25 25.82
N LYS A 133 19.34 -35.88 24.75
CA LYS A 133 19.77 -37.23 24.34
C LYS A 133 21.27 -37.28 24.08
N GLN A 134 21.82 -36.29 23.38
CA GLN A 134 23.26 -36.21 23.13
C GLN A 134 24.07 -36.01 24.41
N GLN A 135 23.59 -35.18 25.34
CA GLN A 135 24.23 -35.03 26.66
C GLN A 135 24.25 -36.35 27.45
N GLU A 136 23.14 -37.08 27.47
CA GLU A 136 23.07 -38.36 28.17
C GLU A 136 23.97 -39.43 27.52
N ALA A 137 24.03 -39.47 26.18
CA ALA A 137 24.93 -40.35 25.44
C ALA A 137 26.41 -40.04 25.76
N LEU A 138 26.78 -38.75 25.80
CA LEU A 138 28.13 -38.32 26.16
C LEU A 138 28.48 -38.68 27.60
N LYS A 139 27.55 -38.49 28.55
CA LYS A 139 27.74 -38.92 29.95
C LYS A 139 28.00 -40.42 30.05
N LYS A 140 27.22 -41.26 29.36
CA LYS A 140 27.44 -42.72 29.33
C LYS A 140 28.80 -43.09 28.76
N ARG A 141 29.23 -42.44 27.66
CA ARG A 141 30.56 -42.66 27.06
C ARG A 141 31.70 -42.28 28.01
N ILE A 142 31.55 -41.16 28.73
CA ILE A 142 32.52 -40.74 29.74
C ILE A 142 32.62 -41.78 30.86
N GLU A 143 31.49 -42.31 31.33
CA GLU A 143 31.50 -43.31 32.40
C GLU A 143 32.11 -44.65 31.95
N GLN A 144 31.79 -45.10 30.73
CA GLN A 144 32.45 -46.26 30.11
C GLN A 144 33.98 -46.06 30.02
N ALA A 145 34.43 -44.89 29.55
CA ALA A 145 35.86 -44.58 29.47
C ALA A 145 36.54 -44.57 30.85
N LYS A 146 35.86 -44.15 31.92
CA LYS A 146 36.38 -44.24 33.29
C LYS A 146 36.53 -45.70 33.74
N VAL A 147 35.57 -46.56 33.42
CA VAL A 147 35.64 -48.00 33.72
C VAL A 147 36.78 -48.66 32.95
N GLU A 148 36.90 -48.39 31.64
CA GLU A 148 38.00 -48.86 30.80
C GLU A 148 39.37 -48.42 31.34
N LYS A 149 39.48 -47.15 31.78
CA LYS A 149 40.72 -46.63 32.38
C LYS A 149 41.07 -47.33 33.70
N LYS A 150 40.07 -47.62 34.54
CA LYS A 150 40.27 -48.39 35.79
C LYS A 150 40.71 -49.82 35.48
N TYR A 151 40.06 -50.48 34.52
CA TYR A 151 40.43 -51.81 34.06
C TYR A 151 41.87 -51.84 33.51
N LEU A 152 42.22 -50.89 32.64
CA LEU A 152 43.55 -50.76 32.07
C LEU A 152 44.62 -50.51 33.15
N ALA A 153 44.32 -49.70 34.16
CA ALA A 153 45.22 -49.47 35.29
C ALA A 153 45.45 -50.76 36.12
N ILE A 154 44.41 -51.57 36.30
CA ILE A 154 44.51 -52.87 36.98
C ILE A 154 45.33 -53.85 36.14
N CYS A 155 45.06 -53.98 34.83
CA CYS A 155 45.83 -54.84 33.92
C CYS A 155 47.31 -54.44 33.87
N THR A 156 47.60 -53.14 33.81
CA THR A 156 48.97 -52.61 33.83
C THR A 156 49.67 -52.94 35.16
N ARG A 157 48.98 -52.79 36.29
CA ARG A 157 49.50 -53.15 37.62
C ARG A 157 49.77 -54.66 37.75
N LEU A 158 48.97 -55.48 37.09
CA LEU A 158 49.11 -56.94 37.05
C LEU A 158 50.10 -57.44 35.98
N LYS A 159 50.76 -56.55 35.22
CA LYS A 159 51.64 -56.88 34.08
C LYS A 159 51.02 -57.83 33.05
N LEU A 160 49.69 -57.84 32.94
CA LEU A 160 48.98 -58.56 31.89
C LEU A 160 48.82 -57.59 30.72
N LEU A 161 49.54 -57.79 29.61
CA LEU A 161 49.27 -57.11 28.34
C LEU A 161 48.46 -58.08 27.47
N PRO A 162 47.12 -58.00 27.43
CA PRO A 162 46.34 -58.94 26.64
C PRO A 162 46.57 -58.68 25.15
N THR A 163 46.59 -59.75 24.35
CA THR A 163 46.52 -59.75 22.87
C THR A 163 45.38 -58.87 22.30
N MET A 164 44.40 -58.54 23.15
CA MET A 164 43.26 -57.65 22.91
C MET A 164 43.58 -56.14 23.02
N ALA A 165 44.82 -55.74 23.33
CA ALA A 165 45.16 -54.32 23.44
C ALA A 165 44.88 -53.59 22.10
N ARG A 166 44.32 -52.37 22.17
CA ARG A 166 43.84 -51.61 21.00
C ARG A 166 44.86 -51.46 19.86
N ASN A 167 46.15 -51.44 20.20
CA ASN A 167 47.26 -51.34 19.25
C ASN A 167 47.96 -52.68 18.97
N ALA A 168 47.63 -53.74 19.71
CA ALA A 168 48.21 -55.07 19.52
C ALA A 168 47.63 -55.78 18.28
N ARG A 169 46.39 -55.45 17.87
CA ARG A 169 45.71 -56.01 16.68
C ARG A 169 45.77 -57.54 16.63
N GLY A 170 45.64 -58.20 17.79
CA GLY A 170 45.69 -59.66 17.90
C GLY A 170 47.09 -60.28 17.82
N VAL A 171 48.15 -59.47 17.79
CA VAL A 171 49.54 -59.95 17.89
C VAL A 171 49.90 -60.06 19.36
N ASP A 172 50.32 -61.25 19.77
CA ASP A 172 50.91 -61.46 21.07
C ASP A 172 52.33 -60.90 21.08
N TYR A 173 52.59 -59.98 22.01
CA TYR A 173 53.92 -59.41 22.21
C TYR A 173 54.59 -59.98 23.46
N ASP A 174 53.92 -60.88 24.17
CA ASP A 174 54.50 -61.55 25.33
C ASP A 174 55.59 -62.52 24.87
N ILE A 175 56.79 -62.32 25.41
CA ILE A 175 57.93 -63.19 25.17
C ILE A 175 57.99 -64.17 26.33
N VAL A 176 57.46 -65.38 26.13
CA VAL A 176 57.56 -66.47 27.11
C VAL A 176 58.91 -67.16 26.91
N LEU A 177 59.83 -66.97 27.86
CA LEU A 177 61.08 -67.71 27.92
C LEU A 177 60.86 -68.94 28.78
N ASP A 178 60.92 -70.13 28.19
CA ASP A 178 60.86 -71.37 28.96
C ASP A 178 62.21 -71.62 29.64
N ALA A 179 62.19 -71.68 30.98
CA ALA A 179 63.37 -71.86 31.81
C ALA A 179 64.03 -73.24 31.65
N HIS A 180 63.34 -74.21 31.04
CA HIS A 180 63.82 -75.59 30.85
C HIS A 180 64.47 -75.81 29.47
N THR A 181 64.23 -74.91 28.51
CA THR A 181 64.91 -74.87 27.21
C THR A 181 66.06 -73.85 27.27
N GLY A 182 67.04 -74.10 28.14
CA GLY A 182 68.24 -73.26 28.20
C GLY A 182 69.21 -73.56 27.04
N GLY A 183 69.68 -72.54 26.32
CA GLY A 183 70.76 -72.67 25.34
C GLY A 183 70.52 -71.97 24.00
N VAL A 184 71.24 -72.43 22.97
CA VAL A 184 71.22 -71.86 21.60
C VAL A 184 69.85 -72.05 20.92
N GLU A 185 69.17 -73.16 21.19
CA GLU A 185 67.91 -73.52 20.54
C GLU A 185 66.74 -72.61 20.94
N ALA A 186 66.65 -72.21 22.22
CA ALA A 186 65.65 -71.21 22.65
C ALA A 186 65.97 -69.80 22.12
N ALA A 187 67.25 -69.45 21.95
CA ALA A 187 67.63 -68.19 21.33
C ALA A 187 67.28 -68.16 19.83
N GLU A 188 67.39 -69.30 19.13
CA GLU A 188 66.98 -69.43 17.73
C GLU A 188 65.45 -69.35 17.57
N GLN A 189 64.68 -70.04 18.41
CA GLN A 189 63.22 -69.96 18.40
C GLN A 189 62.71 -68.55 18.73
N LEU A 190 63.31 -67.88 19.72
CA LEU A 190 63.00 -66.48 20.04
C LEU A 190 63.34 -65.55 18.87
N SER A 191 64.51 -65.73 18.25
CA SER A 191 64.94 -64.92 17.10
C SER A 191 64.02 -65.14 15.89
N ALA A 192 63.55 -66.38 15.67
CA ALA A 192 62.58 -66.70 14.63
C ALA A 192 61.23 -66.01 14.90
N TYR A 193 60.71 -66.11 16.12
CA TYR A 193 59.45 -65.45 16.51
C TYR A 193 59.51 -63.93 16.37
N LEU A 194 60.59 -63.31 16.86
CA LEU A 194 60.81 -61.86 16.75
C LEU A 194 60.89 -61.42 15.28
N LYS A 195 61.55 -62.21 14.42
CA LYS A 195 61.68 -61.91 12.98
C LYS A 195 60.38 -62.13 12.21
N GLN A 196 59.61 -63.16 12.52
CA GLN A 196 58.41 -63.54 11.77
C GLN A 196 57.16 -62.77 12.20
N HIS A 197 57.02 -62.45 13.50
CA HIS A 197 55.77 -61.90 14.04
C HIS A 197 55.91 -60.47 14.55
N ILE A 198 56.93 -60.17 15.37
CA ILE A 198 57.04 -58.86 16.03
C ILE A 198 57.59 -57.79 15.08
N ARG A 199 58.68 -58.07 14.34
CA ARG A 199 59.30 -57.10 13.41
C ARG A 199 58.35 -56.66 12.29
N PRO A 200 57.62 -57.55 11.59
CA PRO A 200 56.70 -57.14 10.54
C PRO A 200 55.51 -56.34 11.09
N SER A 201 55.01 -56.71 12.27
CA SER A 201 53.91 -56.01 12.94
C SER A 201 54.32 -54.61 13.37
N ALA A 202 55.51 -54.45 13.94
CA ALA A 202 56.07 -53.14 14.28
C ALA A 202 56.33 -52.27 13.04
N LYS A 203 56.82 -52.86 11.94
CA LYS A 203 57.01 -52.17 10.66
C LYS A 203 55.68 -51.68 10.08
N ARG A 204 54.68 -52.58 10.01
CA ARG A 204 53.32 -52.24 9.55
C ARG A 204 52.68 -51.16 10.43
N PHE A 205 52.86 -51.22 11.74
CA PHE A 205 52.35 -50.20 12.66
C PHE A 205 52.98 -48.82 12.39
N LYS A 206 54.30 -48.78 12.15
CA LYS A 206 55.00 -47.55 11.77
C LYS A 206 54.46 -46.99 10.45
N GLU A 207 54.36 -47.82 9.42
CA GLU A 207 53.86 -47.44 8.09
C GLU A 207 52.41 -46.93 8.16
N GLU A 208 51.54 -47.62 8.90
CA GLU A 208 50.14 -47.22 9.08
C GLU A 208 50.00 -45.91 9.85
N ARG A 209 50.85 -45.67 10.85
CA ARG A 209 50.87 -44.39 11.57
C ARG A 209 51.28 -43.24 10.65
N VAL A 210 52.30 -43.46 9.81
CA VAL A 210 52.73 -42.47 8.80
C VAL A 210 51.62 -42.23 7.79
N ARG A 211 51.00 -43.28 7.26
CA ARG A 211 49.89 -43.18 6.30
C ARG A 211 48.73 -42.37 6.87
N ARG A 212 48.30 -42.67 8.10
CA ARG A 212 47.24 -41.92 8.79
C ARG A 212 47.62 -40.45 9.02
N GLY A 213 48.88 -40.19 9.36
CA GLY A 213 49.39 -38.82 9.49
C GLY A 213 49.32 -38.06 8.17
N ASN A 214 49.72 -38.69 7.07
CA ASN A 214 49.66 -38.10 5.73
C ASN A 214 48.21 -37.86 5.29
N THR A 215 47.30 -38.83 5.46
CA THR A 215 45.88 -38.64 5.12
C THR A 215 45.24 -37.51 5.92
N ALA A 216 45.52 -37.42 7.23
CA ALA A 216 45.02 -36.31 8.05
C ALA A 216 45.63 -34.96 7.64
N LEU A 217 46.89 -34.94 7.19
CA LEU A 217 47.54 -33.74 6.66
C LEU A 217 46.92 -33.30 5.33
N ASP A 218 46.66 -34.25 4.42
CA ASP A 218 46.00 -33.98 3.14
C ASP A 218 44.58 -33.42 3.34
N GLU A 219 43.81 -34.01 4.26
CA GLU A 219 42.49 -33.50 4.67
C GLU A 219 42.58 -32.08 5.25
N ALA A 220 43.57 -31.81 6.10
CA ALA A 220 43.78 -30.49 6.68
C ALA A 220 44.13 -29.44 5.61
N LEU A 221 44.97 -29.79 4.63
CA LEU A 221 45.33 -28.91 3.51
C LEU A 221 44.12 -28.61 2.62
N GLN A 222 43.30 -29.61 2.31
CA GLN A 222 42.06 -29.41 1.57
C GLN A 222 41.11 -28.47 2.32
N LEU A 223 40.90 -28.70 3.61
CA LEU A 223 40.05 -27.83 4.44
C LEU A 223 40.60 -26.39 4.48
N GLN A 224 41.92 -26.21 4.56
CA GLN A 224 42.54 -24.89 4.52
C GLN A 224 42.29 -24.19 3.19
N GLU A 225 42.39 -24.89 2.06
CA GLU A 225 42.08 -24.33 0.74
C GLU A 225 40.60 -23.94 0.61
N HIS A 226 39.68 -24.77 1.13
CA HIS A 226 38.26 -24.46 1.18
C HIS A 226 37.97 -23.21 2.03
N VAL A 227 38.61 -23.08 3.19
CA VAL A 227 38.47 -21.89 4.04
C VAL A 227 39.00 -20.65 3.32
N GLN A 228 40.14 -20.76 2.63
CA GLN A 228 40.71 -19.64 1.88
C GLN A 228 39.79 -19.22 0.73
N ARG A 229 39.30 -20.16 -0.08
CA ARG A 229 38.32 -19.88 -1.14
C ARG A 229 37.05 -19.23 -0.61
N ASN A 230 36.48 -19.75 0.47
CA ASN A 230 35.28 -19.18 1.08
C ASN A 230 35.54 -17.77 1.64
N SER A 231 36.73 -17.51 2.18
CA SER A 231 37.09 -16.17 2.67
C SER A 231 37.21 -15.14 1.54
N GLU A 232 37.72 -15.55 0.38
CA GLU A 232 37.80 -14.70 -0.82
C GLU A 232 36.40 -14.39 -1.36
N ILE A 233 35.52 -15.39 -1.44
CA ILE A 233 34.11 -15.21 -1.85
C ILE A 233 33.41 -14.25 -0.89
N LEU A 234 33.52 -14.48 0.42
CA LEU A 234 32.91 -13.60 1.43
C LEU A 234 33.42 -12.16 1.32
N SER A 235 34.72 -11.97 1.03
CA SER A 235 35.29 -10.64 0.82
C SER A 235 34.71 -9.93 -0.41
N LEU A 236 34.47 -10.67 -1.50
CA LEU A 236 33.86 -10.12 -2.71
C LEU A 236 32.40 -9.75 -2.46
N GLU A 237 31.60 -10.65 -1.88
CA GLU A 237 30.20 -10.39 -1.53
C GLU A 237 30.07 -9.19 -0.58
N THR A 238 30.94 -9.09 0.43
CA THR A 238 30.96 -7.94 1.36
C THR A 238 31.24 -6.62 0.63
N GLN A 239 32.11 -6.64 -0.40
CA GLN A 239 32.41 -5.44 -1.17
C GLN A 239 31.25 -5.07 -2.11
N GLU A 240 30.58 -6.05 -2.70
CA GLU A 240 29.36 -5.84 -3.48
C GLU A 240 28.23 -5.28 -2.62
N GLU A 241 28.00 -5.82 -1.43
CA GLU A 241 27.02 -5.32 -0.46
C GLU A 241 27.30 -3.86 -0.10
N ARG A 242 28.57 -3.49 0.14
CA ARG A 242 28.96 -2.09 0.37
C ARG A 242 28.66 -1.19 -0.83
N ASN A 243 28.92 -1.68 -2.05
CA ASN A 243 28.64 -0.94 -3.27
C ASN A 243 27.13 -0.71 -3.45
N TRP A 244 26.32 -1.75 -3.27
CA TRP A 244 24.86 -1.66 -3.32
C TRP A 244 24.31 -0.77 -2.21
N GLY A 245 24.81 -0.88 -0.98
CA GLY A 245 24.45 0.01 0.13
C GLY A 245 24.77 1.48 -0.16
N GLY A 246 25.90 1.76 -0.82
CA GLY A 246 26.24 3.09 -1.31
C GLY A 246 25.27 3.60 -2.39
N GLN A 247 24.82 2.73 -3.29
CA GLN A 247 23.86 3.08 -4.34
C GLN A 247 22.46 3.35 -3.77
N VAL A 248 22.00 2.55 -2.82
CA VAL A 248 20.73 2.76 -2.09
C VAL A 248 20.76 4.12 -1.40
N LYS A 249 21.83 4.43 -0.66
CA LYS A 249 21.96 5.73 0.01
C LYS A 249 21.89 6.92 -0.95
N LYS A 250 22.51 6.80 -2.14
CA LYS A 250 22.41 7.85 -3.18
C LYS A 250 20.98 8.02 -3.69
N LEU A 251 20.26 6.93 -3.92
CA LEU A 251 18.86 6.96 -4.36
C LEU A 251 17.95 7.54 -3.27
N ASP A 252 18.15 7.17 -2.01
CA ASP A 252 17.40 7.72 -0.87
C ASP A 252 17.63 9.23 -0.72
N ASP A 253 18.89 9.68 -0.79
CA ASP A 253 19.23 11.11 -0.75
C ASP A 253 18.63 11.86 -1.95
N ALA A 254 18.53 11.23 -3.13
CA ALA A 254 17.90 11.82 -4.31
C ALA A 254 16.38 11.94 -4.14
N LEU A 255 15.72 10.86 -3.69
CA LEU A 255 14.30 10.83 -3.41
C LEU A 255 13.91 11.83 -2.31
N ARG A 256 14.74 11.96 -1.28
CA ARG A 256 14.53 12.94 -0.21
C ARG A 256 14.57 14.37 -0.75
N ARG A 257 15.60 14.73 -1.53
CA ARG A 257 15.67 16.07 -2.16
C ARG A 257 14.47 16.34 -3.07
N GLU A 258 14.05 15.33 -3.83
CA GLU A 258 12.90 15.46 -4.73
C GLU A 258 11.58 15.63 -3.96
N ARG A 259 11.44 14.99 -2.79
CA ARG A 259 10.31 15.21 -1.87
C ARG A 259 10.32 16.63 -1.30
N GLU A 260 11.45 17.09 -0.77
CA GLU A 260 11.60 18.45 -0.22
C GLU A 260 11.23 19.51 -1.28
N VAL A 261 11.70 19.35 -2.53
CA VAL A 261 11.34 20.25 -3.64
C VAL A 261 9.84 20.20 -3.97
N ARG A 262 9.22 19.01 -3.96
CA ARG A 262 7.78 18.88 -4.21
C ARG A 262 6.94 19.50 -3.09
N GLU A 263 7.34 19.29 -1.84
CA GLU A 263 6.66 19.88 -0.67
C GLU A 263 6.72 21.40 -0.71
N GLU A 264 7.88 21.98 -1.06
CA GLU A 264 8.02 23.43 -1.21
C GLU A 264 7.15 23.97 -2.37
N ALA A 265 7.09 23.25 -3.50
CA ALA A 265 6.21 23.62 -4.61
C ALA A 265 4.72 23.52 -4.26
N ILE A 266 4.32 22.52 -3.47
CA ILE A 266 2.95 22.38 -2.96
C ILE A 266 2.62 23.54 -2.02
N ALA A 267 3.52 23.87 -1.08
CA ALA A 267 3.33 24.97 -0.15
C ALA A 267 3.17 26.32 -0.87
N GLN A 268 3.98 26.58 -1.91
CA GLN A 268 3.84 27.79 -2.73
C GLN A 268 2.48 27.86 -3.44
N LYS A 269 1.99 26.74 -3.98
CA LYS A 269 0.67 26.67 -4.63
C LYS A 269 -0.49 26.82 -3.63
N GLN A 270 -0.34 26.28 -2.42
CA GLN A 270 -1.31 26.45 -1.35
C GLN A 270 -1.41 27.93 -0.94
N ALA A 271 -0.28 28.59 -0.69
CA ALA A 271 -0.26 30.02 -0.37
C ALA A 271 -0.87 30.90 -1.49
N ALA A 272 -0.62 30.55 -2.77
CA ALA A 272 -1.24 31.25 -3.89
C ALA A 272 -2.76 31.01 -3.96
N THR A 273 -3.22 29.80 -3.66
CA THR A 273 -4.66 29.49 -3.58
C THR A 273 -5.33 30.27 -2.46
N GLU A 274 -4.71 30.34 -1.27
CA GLU A 274 -5.21 31.11 -0.13
C GLU A 274 -5.36 32.61 -0.47
N ASP A 275 -4.38 33.21 -1.17
CA ASP A 275 -4.48 34.61 -1.61
C ASP A 275 -5.64 34.84 -2.59
N VAL A 276 -5.85 33.91 -3.54
CA VAL A 276 -6.99 33.96 -4.46
C VAL A 276 -8.31 33.80 -3.74
N GLU A 277 -8.41 32.90 -2.76
CA GLU A 277 -9.61 32.71 -1.94
C GLU A 277 -9.94 33.96 -1.13
N LEU A 278 -8.94 34.57 -0.49
CA LEU A 278 -9.10 35.86 0.20
C LEU A 278 -9.60 36.94 -0.76
N LYS A 279 -9.09 36.96 -1.99
CA LYS A 279 -9.54 37.93 -3.01
C LYS A 279 -10.98 37.68 -3.44
N ILE A 280 -11.38 36.42 -3.62
CA ILE A 280 -12.77 36.05 -3.92
C ILE A 280 -13.69 36.48 -2.78
N GLU A 281 -13.30 36.24 -1.53
CA GLU A 281 -14.10 36.61 -0.35
C GLU A 281 -14.24 38.13 -0.21
N SER A 282 -13.19 38.90 -0.51
CA SER A 282 -13.27 40.36 -0.61
C SER A 282 -14.28 40.82 -1.67
N ILE A 283 -14.22 40.25 -2.88
CA ILE A 283 -15.14 40.59 -3.97
C ILE A 283 -16.58 40.18 -3.64
N ARG A 284 -16.76 39.07 -2.91
CA ARG A 284 -18.05 38.61 -2.45
C ARG A 284 -18.65 39.56 -1.41
N ASN A 285 -17.87 39.97 -0.42
CA ASN A 285 -18.29 40.96 0.57
C ASN A 285 -18.61 42.32 -0.06
N GLU A 286 -17.87 42.73 -1.09
CA GLU A 286 -18.20 43.92 -1.90
C GLU A 286 -19.51 43.77 -2.66
N ARG A 287 -19.84 42.58 -3.21
CA ARG A 287 -21.15 42.32 -3.84
C ARG A 287 -22.31 42.26 -2.84
N ASP A 288 -22.05 41.86 -1.61
CA ASP A 288 -23.02 41.87 -0.51
C ASP A 288 -23.35 43.31 -0.03
N SER A 289 -22.76 44.36 -0.62
CA SER A 289 -23.24 45.76 -0.53
C SER A 289 -24.66 45.98 -1.04
N ALA A 290 -25.35 44.93 -1.52
CA ALA A 290 -26.80 44.88 -1.71
C ALA A 290 -27.59 45.39 -0.48
N ALA A 291 -27.02 45.32 0.73
CA ALA A 291 -27.60 45.92 1.93
C ALA A 291 -27.66 47.46 1.87
N GLU A 292 -26.64 48.13 1.33
CA GLU A 292 -26.65 49.58 1.11
C GLU A 292 -27.62 49.96 -0.03
N GLU A 293 -27.74 49.11 -1.04
CA GLU A 293 -28.69 49.28 -2.14
C GLU A 293 -30.16 49.19 -1.66
N LEU A 294 -30.45 48.28 -0.73
CA LEU A 294 -31.76 48.17 -0.10
C LEU A 294 -32.07 49.39 0.79
N GLN A 295 -31.06 49.92 1.49
CA GLN A 295 -31.23 51.09 2.36
C GLN A 295 -31.47 52.36 1.55
N THR A 296 -30.75 52.55 0.44
CA THR A 296 -30.96 53.66 -0.48
C THR A 296 -32.32 53.58 -1.19
N GLN A 297 -32.78 52.39 -1.57
CA GLN A 297 -34.13 52.20 -2.12
C GLN A 297 -35.25 52.55 -1.12
N LYS A 298 -35.10 52.16 0.15
CA LYS A 298 -36.06 52.54 1.20
C LYS A 298 -36.12 54.06 1.37
N HIS A 299 -34.97 54.72 1.42
CA HIS A 299 -34.92 56.17 1.56
C HIS A 299 -35.55 56.90 0.36
N LEU A 300 -35.30 56.40 -0.87
CA LEU A 300 -35.94 56.93 -2.08
C LEU A 300 -37.47 56.80 -2.03
N ALA A 301 -37.99 55.68 -1.53
CA ALA A 301 -39.43 55.45 -1.40
C ALA A 301 -40.08 56.41 -0.38
N GLU A 302 -39.41 56.68 0.74
CA GLU A 302 -39.88 57.64 1.74
C GLU A 302 -39.94 59.07 1.18
N VAL A 303 -38.89 59.50 0.46
CA VAL A 303 -38.84 60.82 -0.19
C VAL A 303 -39.96 60.97 -1.24
N LYS A 304 -40.21 59.92 -2.04
CA LYS A 304 -41.32 59.93 -3.01
C LYS A 304 -42.68 60.06 -2.33
N LYS A 305 -42.91 59.36 -1.23
CA LYS A 305 -44.16 59.45 -0.46
C LYS A 305 -44.36 60.85 0.12
N ALA A 306 -43.32 61.44 0.69
CA ALA A 306 -43.35 62.81 1.21
C ALA A 306 -43.65 63.84 0.11
N SER A 307 -43.02 63.69 -1.06
CA SER A 307 -43.28 64.54 -2.23
C SER A 307 -44.73 64.44 -2.73
N ALA A 308 -45.28 63.22 -2.81
CA ALA A 308 -46.68 63.02 -3.21
C ALA A 308 -47.66 63.69 -2.24
N VAL A 309 -47.43 63.56 -0.93
CA VAL A 309 -48.25 64.24 0.09
C VAL A 309 -48.17 65.76 -0.07
N MET A 310 -46.96 66.32 -0.30
CA MET A 310 -46.82 67.75 -0.56
C MET A 310 -47.62 68.19 -1.79
N ILE A 311 -47.52 67.47 -2.91
CA ILE A 311 -48.27 67.80 -4.13
C ILE A 311 -49.78 67.81 -3.86
N GLU A 312 -50.30 66.82 -3.13
CA GLU A 312 -51.71 66.73 -2.77
C GLU A 312 -52.15 67.94 -1.93
N THR A 313 -51.33 68.33 -0.94
CA THR A 313 -51.62 69.51 -0.11
C THR A 313 -51.61 70.81 -0.90
N TYR A 314 -50.67 70.98 -1.83
CA TYR A 314 -50.62 72.15 -2.71
C TYR A 314 -51.82 72.20 -3.67
N ARG A 315 -52.25 71.06 -4.22
CA ARG A 315 -53.47 70.99 -5.04
C ARG A 315 -54.70 71.39 -4.24
N SER A 316 -54.86 70.86 -3.02
CA SER A 316 -55.98 71.23 -2.16
C SER A 316 -56.00 72.73 -1.83
N LEU A 317 -54.82 73.34 -1.61
CA LEU A 317 -54.72 74.77 -1.37
C LEU A 317 -55.09 75.60 -2.63
N LEU A 318 -54.63 75.17 -3.80
CA LEU A 318 -54.99 75.81 -5.07
C LEU A 318 -56.49 75.73 -5.33
N ASP A 319 -57.13 74.59 -5.06
CA ASP A 319 -58.57 74.43 -5.23
C ASP A 319 -59.37 75.31 -4.26
N LYS A 320 -58.92 75.44 -3.00
CA LYS A 320 -59.51 76.37 -2.03
C LYS A 320 -59.41 77.81 -2.50
N ASN A 321 -58.21 78.26 -2.89
CA ASN A 321 -57.99 79.61 -3.40
C ASN A 321 -58.84 79.88 -4.66
N ARG A 322 -58.95 78.89 -5.56
CA ARG A 322 -59.79 78.99 -6.75
C ARG A 322 -61.27 79.14 -6.38
N HIS A 323 -61.76 78.40 -5.38
CA HIS A 323 -63.13 78.53 -4.88
C HIS A 323 -63.38 79.91 -4.24
N GLU A 324 -62.45 80.41 -3.44
CA GLU A 324 -62.55 81.74 -2.84
C GLU A 324 -62.60 82.83 -3.91
N VAL A 325 -61.72 82.78 -4.90
CA VAL A 325 -61.73 83.71 -6.03
C VAL A 325 -63.04 83.63 -6.82
N ALA A 326 -63.55 82.42 -7.07
CA ALA A 326 -64.84 82.23 -7.75
C ALA A 326 -66.00 82.84 -6.95
N ASN A 327 -66.01 82.66 -5.62
CA ASN A 327 -67.02 83.26 -4.74
C ASN A 327 -66.96 84.79 -4.77
N VAL A 328 -65.76 85.39 -4.72
CA VAL A 328 -65.59 86.84 -4.83
C VAL A 328 -66.09 87.35 -6.19
N LEU A 329 -65.72 86.69 -7.29
CA LEU A 329 -66.21 87.02 -8.63
C LEU A 329 -67.74 86.93 -8.71
N MET A 330 -68.34 85.94 -8.05
CA MET A 330 -69.79 85.81 -7.99
C MET A 330 -70.43 86.97 -7.20
N THR A 331 -69.86 87.37 -6.06
CA THR A 331 -70.36 88.55 -5.34
C THR A 331 -70.20 89.85 -6.14
N CYS A 332 -69.13 90.01 -6.90
CA CYS A 332 -68.94 91.18 -7.78
C CYS A 332 -69.94 91.19 -8.93
N THR A 333 -70.24 90.04 -9.52
CA THR A 333 -71.21 89.94 -10.63
C THR A 333 -72.66 90.12 -10.16
N THR A 334 -73.03 89.64 -8.97
CA THR A 334 -74.34 89.95 -8.38
C THR A 334 -74.47 91.44 -8.06
N HIS A 335 -73.42 92.06 -7.49
CA HIS A 335 -73.41 93.49 -7.24
C HIS A 335 -73.50 94.31 -8.53
N LYS A 336 -72.76 93.92 -9.58
CA LYS A 336 -72.88 94.52 -10.91
C LYS A 336 -74.32 94.44 -11.43
N ALA A 337 -74.96 93.28 -11.35
CA ALA A 337 -76.35 93.11 -11.78
C ALA A 337 -77.34 93.96 -10.95
N MET A 338 -77.05 94.22 -9.67
CA MET A 338 -77.85 95.15 -8.86
C MET A 338 -77.68 96.60 -9.33
N ILE A 339 -76.45 97.03 -9.61
CA ILE A 339 -76.16 98.37 -10.17
C ILE A 339 -76.83 98.52 -11.53
N ASP A 340 -76.68 97.54 -12.43
CA ASP A 340 -77.27 97.58 -13.76
C ASP A 340 -78.81 97.75 -13.67
N ARG A 341 -79.48 97.03 -12.74
CA ARG A 341 -80.91 97.22 -12.46
C ARG A 341 -81.25 98.61 -11.90
N ALA A 342 -80.40 99.16 -11.04
CA ALA A 342 -80.60 100.51 -10.49
C ALA A 342 -80.43 101.59 -11.58
N ILE A 343 -79.46 101.41 -12.49
CA ILE A 343 -79.27 102.28 -13.65
C ILE A 343 -80.50 102.20 -14.57
N THR A 344 -80.98 101.00 -14.93
CA THR A 344 -82.19 100.86 -15.75
C THR A 344 -83.43 101.46 -15.07
N SER A 345 -83.53 101.40 -13.74
CA SER A 345 -84.60 102.08 -12.99
C SER A 345 -84.51 103.60 -13.10
N LEU A 346 -83.31 104.17 -13.01
CA LEU A 346 -83.08 105.61 -13.16
C LEU A 346 -83.29 106.07 -14.60
N GLU A 347 -82.88 105.27 -15.59
CA GLU A 347 -83.15 105.51 -17.02
C GLU A 347 -84.66 105.55 -17.29
N ASN A 348 -85.44 104.60 -16.73
CA ASN A 348 -86.91 104.62 -16.84
C ASN A 348 -87.55 105.84 -16.13
N GLU A 349 -86.96 106.32 -15.02
CA GLU A 349 -87.41 107.55 -14.35
C GLU A 349 -87.11 108.80 -15.19
N ILE A 350 -85.98 108.85 -15.87
CA ILE A 350 -85.61 109.95 -16.79
C ILE A 350 -86.53 109.93 -18.03
N ASP A 351 -86.79 108.78 -18.63
CA ASP A 351 -87.71 108.63 -19.76
C ASP A 351 -89.15 109.03 -19.38
N SER A 352 -89.53 108.91 -18.11
CA SER A 352 -90.83 109.37 -17.60
C SER A 352 -90.94 110.89 -17.40
N LEU A 353 -89.81 111.61 -17.44
CA LEU A 353 -89.72 113.07 -17.29
C LEU A 353 -89.58 113.81 -18.64
N GLU A 354 -89.42 113.08 -19.76
CA GLU A 354 -89.37 113.65 -21.12
C GLU A 354 -90.71 113.60 -21.89
N LEU A 355 -91.82 113.31 -21.19
CA LEU A 355 -93.22 113.41 -21.66
C LEU A 355 -93.93 114.59 -21.02
#